data_AF-A0A4S4KK74-F1
#
_entry.id   AF-A0A4S4KK74-F1
#
_cell.length_a   1.000
_cell.length_b   1.000
_cell.length_c   1.000
_cell.angle_alpha   90.00
_cell.angle_beta   90.00
_cell.angle_gamma   90.00
#
_symmetry.space_group_name_H-M   'P 1'
#
loop_
_entity.id
_entity.type
_entity.pdbx_description
1 polymer ?
#
loop_
_entity_poly.entity_id
_entity_poly.type
_entity_poly.pdbx_seq_one_letter_code
_entity_poly.pdbx_strand_id
1 'polypeptide(L)'
;MWVFPFVVITPEYALTPYEEAFNWSEMLLPEEAEREWYCVVFRSKRKEGSDGGPLYEADKNAHEEAVQNGGLILYWYGIPHQATGLNLATCIWQSRAHAIAANSRPHHVRAMRLAAASYERYELQRYRLIKTQGERGLRVEPYDRGDVGW
;
A
#
# COMPACT_ATOMS: atom_id res chain seq x y z
N MET A 1 9.55 -13.82 -8.62
CA MET A 1 10.30 -12.55 -8.70
C MET A 1 9.76 -11.80 -9.90
N TRP A 2 9.29 -10.57 -9.73
CA TRP A 2 8.73 -9.75 -10.82
C TRP A 2 9.76 -9.55 -11.92
N VAL A 3 9.35 -9.60 -13.19
CA VAL A 3 10.27 -9.41 -14.32
C VAL A 3 10.62 -7.93 -14.52
N PHE A 4 9.74 -7.02 -14.08
CA PHE A 4 9.92 -5.56 -14.19
C PHE A 4 9.85 -4.87 -12.82
N PRO A 5 10.53 -3.72 -12.65
CA PRO A 5 10.45 -2.95 -11.42
C PRO A 5 9.04 -2.36 -11.23
N PHE A 6 8.65 -2.21 -9.96
CA PHE A 6 7.46 -1.45 -9.59
C PHE A 6 7.72 0.05 -9.76
N VAL A 7 6.92 0.72 -10.60
CA VAL A 7 7.12 2.12 -10.98
C VAL A 7 5.79 2.87 -10.99
N VAL A 8 5.83 4.11 -10.52
CA VAL A 8 4.74 5.08 -10.67
C VAL A 8 4.73 5.62 -12.09
N ILE A 9 3.58 5.59 -12.76
CA ILE A 9 3.48 5.97 -14.19
C ILE A 9 2.88 7.36 -14.44
N THR A 10 2.45 8.04 -13.38
CA THR A 10 1.88 9.39 -13.46
C THR A 10 2.31 10.23 -12.25
N PRO A 11 2.65 11.52 -12.39
CA PRO A 11 2.90 12.39 -11.25
C PRO A 11 1.64 12.65 -10.40
N GLU A 12 0.46 12.34 -10.95
CA GLU A 12 -0.85 12.56 -10.32
C GLU A 12 -1.33 11.36 -9.48
N TYR A 13 -0.45 10.42 -9.15
CA TYR A 13 -0.80 9.16 -8.47
C TYR A 13 -1.66 9.31 -7.21
N ALA A 14 -1.52 10.44 -6.48
CA ALA A 14 -2.31 10.74 -5.30
C ALA A 14 -3.80 11.03 -5.61
N LEU A 15 -4.12 11.31 -6.87
CA LEU A 15 -5.44 11.61 -7.42
C LEU A 15 -5.93 10.55 -8.43
N THR A 16 -5.02 9.82 -9.07
CA THR A 16 -5.33 8.76 -10.04
C THR A 16 -5.90 7.50 -9.37
N PRO A 17 -6.86 6.80 -9.99
CA PRO A 17 -7.26 5.45 -9.57
C PRO A 17 -6.06 4.53 -9.34
N TYR A 18 -6.12 3.65 -8.33
CA TYR A 18 -4.96 2.89 -7.89
C TYR A 18 -4.47 1.89 -8.95
N GLU A 19 -5.41 1.32 -9.69
CA GLU A 19 -5.24 0.45 -10.85
C GLU A 19 -4.53 1.12 -12.04
N GLU A 20 -4.50 2.46 -12.07
CA GLU A 20 -3.91 3.26 -13.15
C GLU A 20 -2.67 4.06 -12.70
N ALA A 21 -2.36 4.07 -11.40
CA ALA A 21 -1.27 4.88 -10.86
C ALA A 21 0.13 4.24 -11.03
N PHE A 22 0.18 2.92 -11.26
CA PHE A 22 1.41 2.13 -11.33
C PHE A 22 1.41 1.18 -12.54
N ASN A 23 2.58 0.66 -12.88
CA ASN A 23 2.80 -0.23 -14.03
C ASN A 23 2.33 -1.68 -13.82
N TRP A 24 1.16 -1.92 -13.22
CA TRP A 24 0.69 -3.26 -12.84
C TRP A 24 0.68 -4.29 -13.97
N SER A 25 0.21 -3.89 -15.15
CA SER A 25 0.15 -4.75 -16.35
C SER A 25 1.53 -5.12 -16.89
N GLU A 26 2.56 -4.34 -16.57
CA GLU A 26 3.96 -4.59 -16.93
C GLU A 26 4.68 -5.44 -15.88
N MET A 27 4.11 -5.67 -14.70
CA MET A 27 4.68 -6.54 -13.68
C MET A 27 4.49 -8.02 -14.03
N LEU A 28 5.30 -8.51 -14.97
CA LEU A 28 5.07 -9.85 -15.54
C LEU A 28 5.49 -10.98 -14.59
N LEU A 29 4.67 -12.03 -14.58
CA LEU A 29 4.93 -13.34 -13.95
C LEU A 29 4.70 -14.48 -14.98
N PRO A 30 5.16 -15.72 -14.69
CA PRO A 30 4.90 -16.87 -15.56
C PRO A 30 3.41 -17.11 -15.80
N GLU A 31 3.04 -17.56 -17.00
CA GLU A 31 1.63 -17.76 -17.39
C GLU A 31 0.94 -18.83 -16.54
N GLU A 32 1.68 -19.85 -16.13
CA GLU A 32 1.20 -20.94 -15.28
C GLU A 32 0.91 -20.53 -13.84
N ALA A 33 1.36 -19.33 -13.41
CA ALA A 33 1.10 -18.85 -12.07
C ALA A 33 -0.33 -18.34 -11.91
N GLU A 34 -0.96 -18.70 -10.80
CA GLU A 34 -2.22 -18.14 -10.33
C GLU A 34 -2.07 -17.72 -8.87
N ARG A 35 -2.25 -16.43 -8.58
CA ARG A 35 -1.96 -15.87 -7.25
C ARG A 35 -2.75 -14.59 -7.00
N GLU A 36 -3.00 -14.33 -5.72
CA GLU A 36 -3.53 -13.05 -5.25
C GLU A 36 -2.68 -12.49 -4.11
N TRP A 37 -2.62 -11.16 -4.04
CA TRP A 37 -1.99 -10.41 -2.96
C TRP A 37 -2.91 -9.33 -2.46
N TYR A 38 -2.75 -8.97 -1.19
CA TYR A 38 -3.58 -7.98 -0.54
C TYR A 38 -2.89 -6.61 -0.53
N CYS A 39 -3.52 -5.62 -1.14
CA CYS A 39 -3.01 -4.27 -1.21
C CYS A 39 -3.76 -3.36 -0.25
N VAL A 40 -3.01 -2.51 0.45
CA VAL A 40 -3.55 -1.41 1.25
C VAL A 40 -3.01 -0.11 0.68
N VAL A 41 -3.92 0.82 0.42
CA VAL A 41 -3.63 2.15 -0.12
C VAL A 41 -4.05 3.17 0.90
N PHE A 42 -3.12 4.02 1.31
CA PHE A 42 -3.33 5.10 2.24
C PHE A 42 -3.23 6.42 1.49
N ARG A 43 -4.36 7.06 1.23
CA ARG A 43 -4.41 8.42 0.67
C ARG A 43 -4.55 9.40 1.80
N SER A 44 -3.77 10.49 1.79
CA SER A 44 -3.75 11.40 2.93
C SER A 44 -3.43 12.84 2.56
N LYS A 45 -3.85 13.78 3.42
CA LYS A 45 -3.42 15.17 3.42
C LYS A 45 -3.09 15.58 4.85
N ARG A 46 -1.85 16.00 5.09
CA ARG A 46 -1.38 16.42 6.42
C ARG A 46 -2.10 17.69 6.87
N LYS A 47 -2.36 17.84 8.18
CA LYS A 47 -2.81 19.12 8.73
C LYS A 47 -1.68 20.14 8.59
N GLU A 48 -2.03 21.35 8.22
CA GLU A 48 -1.08 22.47 8.22
C GLU A 48 -0.53 22.68 9.64
N GLY A 49 0.79 22.92 9.75
CA GLY A 49 1.47 23.08 11.04
C GLY A 49 1.60 21.82 11.90
N SER A 50 1.17 20.64 11.43
CA SER A 50 1.35 19.39 12.19
C SER A 50 2.82 18.98 12.29
N ASP A 51 3.28 18.68 13.50
CA ASP A 51 4.62 18.13 13.71
C ASP A 51 4.77 16.77 13.01
N GLY A 52 5.74 16.70 12.09
CA GLY A 52 6.05 15.53 11.28
C GLY A 52 6.90 14.49 12.00
N GLY A 53 7.74 14.92 12.95
CA GLY A 53 8.76 14.06 13.55
C GLY A 53 8.18 12.83 14.27
N PRO A 54 7.25 13.01 15.23
CA PRO A 54 6.69 11.89 15.97
C PRO A 54 5.93 10.88 15.10
N LEU A 55 5.24 11.34 14.05
CA LEU A 55 4.55 10.43 13.13
C LEU A 55 5.57 9.69 12.26
N TYR A 56 6.57 10.38 11.73
CA TYR A 56 7.59 9.76 10.88
C TYR A 56 8.32 8.62 11.61
N GLU A 57 8.75 8.85 12.85
CA GLU A 57 9.39 7.81 13.66
C GLU A 57 8.42 6.66 13.97
N ALA A 58 7.15 6.96 14.23
CA ALA A 58 6.15 5.92 14.47
C ALA A 58 5.91 5.06 13.21
N ASP A 59 5.79 5.68 12.03
CA ASP A 59 5.62 4.99 10.75
C ASP A 59 6.84 4.12 10.42
N LYS A 60 8.06 4.62 10.70
CA LYS A 60 9.30 3.85 10.53
C LYS A 60 9.30 2.59 11.42
N ASN A 61 9.02 2.74 12.71
CA ASN A 61 8.96 1.61 13.64
C ASN A 61 7.84 0.61 13.26
N ALA A 62 6.68 1.12 12.83
CA ALA A 62 5.58 0.30 12.33
C ALA A 62 5.99 -0.49 11.07
N HIS A 63 6.73 0.13 10.16
CA HIS A 63 7.27 -0.54 8.98
C HIS A 63 8.27 -1.65 9.35
N GLU A 64 9.23 -1.37 10.24
CA GLU A 64 10.20 -2.36 10.72
C GLU A 64 9.50 -3.56 11.38
N GLU A 65 8.48 -3.30 12.21
CA GLU A 65 7.66 -4.31 12.85
C GLU A 65 6.86 -5.14 11.83
N ALA A 66 6.33 -4.51 10.77
CA ALA A 66 5.66 -5.19 9.66
C ALA A 66 6.60 -6.12 8.88
N VAL A 67 7.84 -5.68 8.62
CA VAL A 67 8.87 -6.52 7.99
C VAL A 67 9.17 -7.75 8.86
N GLN A 68 9.35 -7.55 10.17
CA GLN A 68 9.64 -8.64 11.11
C GLN A 68 8.47 -9.62 11.27
N ASN A 69 7.23 -9.12 11.26
CA ASN A 69 6.03 -9.96 11.34
C ASN A 69 5.86 -10.86 10.10
N GLY A 70 6.47 -10.49 8.98
CA GLY A 70 6.44 -11.26 7.74
C GLY A 70 5.21 -11.02 6.88
N GLY A 71 5.30 -11.44 5.62
CA GLY A 71 4.23 -11.32 4.63
C GLY A 71 4.15 -9.97 3.92
N LEU A 72 4.94 -8.96 4.29
CA LEU A 72 5.07 -7.73 3.52
C LEU A 72 5.92 -7.99 2.26
N ILE A 73 5.35 -7.72 1.08
CA ILE A 73 6.02 -7.88 -0.22
C ILE A 73 6.61 -6.57 -0.70
N LEU A 74 5.86 -5.48 -0.54
CA LEU A 74 6.25 -4.16 -1.01
C LEU A 74 5.71 -3.10 -0.06
N TYR A 75 6.52 -2.09 0.19
CA TYR A 75 6.11 -0.84 0.81
C TYR A 75 6.61 0.31 -0.05
N TRP A 76 5.73 1.24 -0.39
CA TRP A 76 6.03 2.40 -1.20
C TRP A 76 5.35 3.64 -0.63
N TYR A 77 6.06 4.76 -0.64
CA TYR A 77 5.58 6.03 -0.10
C TYR A 77 5.90 7.16 -1.08
N GLY A 78 4.87 7.90 -1.48
CA GLY A 78 4.98 9.03 -2.37
C GLY A 78 5.40 10.32 -1.68
N ILE A 79 5.56 11.37 -2.47
CA ILE A 79 5.72 12.75 -2.01
C ILE A 79 4.37 13.49 -2.14
N PRO A 80 4.01 14.38 -1.21
CA PRO A 80 2.79 15.16 -1.35
C PRO A 80 2.73 15.93 -2.67
N HIS A 81 1.59 15.84 -3.34
CA HIS A 81 1.27 16.59 -4.55
C HIS A 81 1.42 18.09 -4.28
N GLN A 82 2.17 18.79 -5.14
CA GLN A 82 2.59 20.18 -4.91
C GLN A 82 1.42 21.17 -4.74
N ALA A 83 0.37 21.05 -5.57
CA ALA A 83 -0.79 21.97 -5.48
C ALA A 83 -1.80 21.60 -4.38
N THR A 84 -2.08 20.31 -4.16
CA THR A 84 -3.18 19.85 -3.29
C THR A 84 -2.73 19.37 -1.91
N GLY A 85 -1.44 19.07 -1.74
CA GLY A 85 -0.89 18.44 -0.54
C GLY A 85 -1.32 16.98 -0.33
N LEU A 86 -2.01 16.37 -1.29
CA LEU A 86 -2.43 14.97 -1.22
C LEU A 86 -1.23 14.04 -1.46
N ASN A 87 -1.16 12.95 -0.70
CA ASN A 87 -0.15 11.92 -0.86
C ASN A 87 -0.78 10.53 -0.94
N LEU A 88 0.00 9.57 -1.44
CA LEU A 88 -0.34 8.16 -1.45
C LEU A 88 0.82 7.36 -0.86
N ALA A 89 0.49 6.41 0.00
CA ALA A 89 1.35 5.30 0.38
C ALA A 89 0.65 3.99 0.05
N THR A 90 1.41 2.96 -0.31
CA THR A 90 0.83 1.64 -0.56
C THR A 90 1.74 0.55 -0.03
N CYS A 91 1.11 -0.51 0.48
CA CYS A 91 1.79 -1.75 0.79
C CYS A 91 1.07 -2.96 0.18
N ILE A 92 1.86 -3.95 -0.21
CA ILE A 92 1.41 -5.21 -0.81
C ILE A 92 1.79 -6.32 0.14
N TRP A 93 0.83 -7.17 0.47
CA TRP A 93 0.98 -8.26 1.41
C TRP A 93 0.70 -9.60 0.74
N GLN A 94 1.41 -10.63 1.18
CA GLN A 94 1.15 -12.02 0.79
C GLN A 94 -0.29 -12.45 1.05
N SER A 95 -0.93 -11.90 2.09
CA SER A 95 -2.33 -12.18 2.39
C SER A 95 -2.95 -11.07 3.24
N ARG A 96 -4.29 -11.05 3.29
CA ARG A 96 -5.02 -10.19 4.23
C ARG A 96 -4.71 -10.52 5.70
N ALA A 97 -4.52 -11.79 6.04
CA ALA A 97 -4.19 -12.23 7.40
C ALA A 97 -2.86 -11.64 7.89
N HIS A 98 -1.84 -11.64 7.03
CA HIS A 98 -0.54 -11.02 7.33
C HIS A 98 -0.67 -9.51 7.58
N ALA A 99 -1.46 -8.79 6.77
CA ALA A 99 -1.70 -7.37 6.96
C ALA A 99 -2.40 -7.08 8.30
N ILE A 100 -3.39 -7.90 8.69
CA ILE A 100 -4.10 -7.76 9.98
C ILE A 100 -3.15 -8.04 11.15
N ALA A 101 -2.34 -9.09 11.04
CA ALA A 101 -1.38 -9.46 12.07
C ALA A 101 -0.39 -8.32 12.33
N ALA A 102 0.15 -7.70 11.28
CA ALA A 102 1.04 -6.54 11.39
C ALA A 102 0.34 -5.31 11.99
N ASN A 103 -0.86 -4.97 11.50
CA ASN A 103 -1.62 -3.81 11.99
C ASN A 103 -2.00 -3.91 13.48
N SER A 104 -2.05 -5.11 14.03
CA SER A 104 -2.42 -5.35 15.43
C SER A 104 -1.25 -5.18 16.40
N ARG A 105 -0.04 -4.92 15.89
CA ARG A 105 1.18 -4.83 16.70
C ARG A 105 1.37 -3.43 17.32
N PRO A 106 2.09 -3.31 18.45
CA PRO A 106 2.16 -2.07 19.22
C PRO A 106 2.66 -0.84 18.45
N HIS A 107 3.69 -0.97 17.61
CA HIS A 107 4.21 0.18 16.86
C HIS A 107 3.22 0.62 15.77
N HIS A 108 2.59 -0.33 15.08
CA HIS A 108 1.50 -0.03 14.14
C HIS A 108 0.32 0.69 14.82
N VAL A 109 -0.15 0.19 15.96
CA VAL A 109 -1.24 0.83 16.73
C VAL A 109 -0.85 2.25 17.16
N ARG A 110 0.41 2.47 17.53
CA ARG A 110 0.91 3.81 17.88
C ARG A 110 0.91 4.75 16.67
N ALA A 111 1.40 4.29 15.52
CA ALA A 111 1.41 5.06 14.28
C ALA A 111 -0.02 5.45 13.86
N MET A 112 -0.96 4.51 13.89
CA MET A 112 -2.38 4.78 13.57
C MET A 112 -3.01 5.86 14.46
N ARG A 113 -2.69 5.85 15.77
CA ARG A 113 -3.18 6.87 16.71
C ARG A 113 -2.62 8.26 16.39
N LEU A 114 -1.34 8.34 16.04
CA LEU A 114 -0.71 9.59 15.64
C LEU A 114 -1.25 10.08 14.30
N ALA A 115 -1.44 9.18 13.33
CA ALA A 115 -2.02 9.51 12.02
C ALA A 115 -3.41 10.19 12.17
N ALA A 116 -4.27 9.66 13.05
CA ALA A 116 -5.57 10.27 13.34
C ALA A 116 -5.48 11.72 13.84
N ALA A 117 -4.41 12.08 14.54
CA ALA A 117 -4.18 13.45 15.01
C ALA A 117 -3.49 14.33 13.94
N SER A 118 -2.64 13.75 13.09
CA SER A 118 -1.75 14.47 12.18
C SER A 118 -2.31 14.78 10.79
N TYR A 119 -3.33 14.04 10.33
CA TYR A 119 -3.91 14.23 8.99
C TYR A 119 -5.22 15.03 9.03
N GLU A 120 -5.36 15.97 8.10
CA GLU A 120 -6.62 16.71 7.86
C GLU A 120 -7.67 15.73 7.35
N ARG A 121 -7.27 14.87 6.42
CA ARG A 121 -8.04 13.74 5.92
C ARG A 121 -7.11 12.60 5.57
N TYR A 122 -7.60 11.38 5.75
CA TYR A 122 -6.99 10.19 5.20
C TYR A 122 -8.05 9.14 4.87
N GLU A 123 -7.71 8.27 3.93
CA GLU A 123 -8.55 7.16 3.49
C GLU A 123 -7.69 5.90 3.37
N LEU A 124 -8.23 4.78 3.85
CA LEU A 124 -7.65 3.45 3.69
C LEU A 124 -8.50 2.65 2.69
N GLN A 125 -7.98 2.49 1.49
CA GLN A 125 -8.56 1.67 0.44
C GLN A 125 -7.87 0.31 0.41
N ARG A 126 -8.61 -0.73 0.05
CA ARG A 126 -8.07 -2.09 -0.03
C ARG A 126 -8.34 -2.65 -1.41
N TYR A 127 -7.37 -3.37 -1.94
CA TYR A 127 -7.39 -3.93 -3.28
C TYR A 127 -6.86 -5.36 -3.28
N ARG A 128 -7.25 -6.12 -4.29
CA ARG A 128 -6.61 -7.37 -4.67
C ARG A 128 -5.68 -7.10 -5.84
N LEU A 129 -4.43 -7.53 -5.73
CA LEU A 129 -3.53 -7.66 -6.87
C LEU A 129 -3.58 -9.11 -7.32
N ILE A 130 -3.89 -9.33 -8.59
CA ILE A 130 -4.27 -10.65 -9.10
C ILE A 130 -3.38 -11.02 -10.27
N LYS A 131 -2.85 -12.23 -10.22
CA LYS A 131 -2.19 -12.92 -11.33
C LYS A 131 -3.08 -14.08 -11.77
N THR A 132 -3.67 -13.97 -12.97
CA THR A 132 -4.50 -15.02 -13.58
C THR A 132 -3.63 -16.06 -14.30
N GLN A 133 -4.01 -17.34 -14.22
CA GLN A 133 -3.42 -18.35 -15.10
C GLN A 133 -3.69 -18.00 -16.58
N GLY A 134 -2.68 -18.13 -17.44
CA GLY A 134 -2.74 -17.80 -18.86
C GLY A 134 -2.47 -16.33 -19.20
N GLU A 135 -2.41 -15.44 -18.22
CA GLU A 135 -2.01 -14.03 -18.40
C GLU A 135 -0.61 -13.82 -17.86
N ARG A 136 0.16 -12.85 -18.39
CA ARG A 136 1.48 -12.51 -17.81
C ARG A 136 1.44 -11.35 -16.84
N GLY A 137 0.65 -10.32 -17.15
CA GLY A 137 0.53 -9.11 -16.35
C GLY A 137 -0.33 -9.30 -15.10
N LEU A 138 -0.30 -8.30 -14.22
CA LEU A 138 -1.16 -8.25 -13.05
C LEU A 138 -2.32 -7.30 -13.30
N ARG A 139 -3.43 -7.58 -12.63
CA ARG A 139 -4.57 -6.68 -12.52
C ARG A 139 -4.82 -6.32 -11.07
N VAL A 140 -5.37 -5.13 -10.86
CA VAL A 140 -5.73 -4.63 -9.55
C VAL A 140 -7.22 -4.36 -9.54
N GLU A 141 -7.89 -4.87 -8.52
CA GLU A 141 -9.33 -4.72 -8.35
C GLU A 141 -9.65 -4.30 -6.92
N PRO A 142 -10.68 -3.45 -6.69
CA PRO A 142 -11.12 -3.13 -5.34
C PRO A 142 -11.43 -4.40 -4.54
N TYR A 143 -10.96 -4.45 -3.31
CA TYR A 143 -11.26 -5.57 -2.42
C TYR A 143 -12.65 -5.39 -1.82
N ASP A 144 -13.53 -6.37 -2.06
CA ASP A 144 -14.90 -6.39 -1.53
C ASP A 144 -15.03 -7.26 -0.27
N ARG A 145 -14.64 -8.55 -0.32
CA ARG A 145 -14.82 -9.52 0.79
C ARG A 145 -13.95 -10.79 0.67
N GLY A 146 -13.91 -11.62 1.69
CA GLY A 146 -13.25 -12.94 1.62
C GLY A 146 -11.73 -12.90 1.80
N ASP A 147 -11.09 -14.06 1.69
CA ASP A 147 -9.65 -14.14 1.88
C ASP A 147 -8.89 -13.75 0.62
N VAL A 148 -7.67 -13.27 0.83
CA VAL A 148 -6.70 -12.93 -0.22
C VAL A 148 -5.38 -13.47 0.26
N GLY A 149 -4.69 -14.19 -0.60
CA GLY A 149 -3.41 -14.83 -0.30
C GLY A 149 -3.44 -16.32 -0.64
N TRP A 150 -2.41 -17.02 -0.16
CA TRP A 150 -2.17 -18.44 -0.38
C TRP A 150 -2.30 -19.21 0.93
#